data_AF-A0A927LMY8-F1
#
_entry.id   AF-A0A927LMY8-F1
#
_cell.length_a   1.000
_cell.length_b   1.000
_cell.length_c   1.000
_cell.angle_alpha   90.00
_cell.angle_beta   90.00
_cell.angle_gamma   90.00
#
_symmetry.space_group_name_H-M   'P 1'
#
loop_
_entity.id
_entity.type
_entity.pdbx_description
1 polymer ?
#
loop_
_entity_poly.entity_id
_entity_poly.type
_entity_poly.pdbx_seq_one_letter_code
_entity_poly.pdbx_strand_id
1 'polypeptide(L)'
;MEKSVTAGWKILKYDGGRLQEREDEVAAEYPLTVRVDGEEFATIVCSPSDLDDMVIGFLASEGMIRSVEEIRRLSLDADRGFADVELAAPQNTGKDWYNKRFIGSCCGKSRQFYFHNDARTAKTITSRMTVKAEQCLALMRELQQCSSDFRSTGGVHNAALASTEELLVVRSDIGRHNALDKIYGHCLQHRIPLKGKVLVFSGRVSSEVLLKTAKIGVGVLLSKSAPTQLALQLADDLGITVVGFIRGDSFNVYTHHERLERPEPQ
;
A
#
# COMPACT_ATOMS: atom_id res chain seq x y z
N MET A 1 -4.62 17.87 13.60
CA MET A 1 -3.30 18.40 13.19
C MET A 1 -2.53 17.25 12.60
N GLU A 2 -2.24 17.29 11.30
CA GLU A 2 -1.34 16.31 10.68
C GLU A 2 0.06 16.49 11.25
N LYS A 3 0.68 15.40 11.69
CA LYS A 3 2.07 15.40 12.17
C LYS A 3 2.98 15.21 10.96
N SER A 4 4.17 15.82 11.01
CA SER A 4 5.15 15.70 9.92
C SER A 4 5.52 14.24 9.68
N VAL A 5 5.59 13.84 8.41
CA VAL A 5 6.08 12.51 7.98
C VAL A 5 7.59 12.37 8.22
N THR A 6 8.28 13.50 8.40
CA THR A 6 9.72 13.56 8.69
C THR A 6 9.98 14.15 10.08
N ALA A 7 11.11 13.78 10.68
CA ALA A 7 11.62 14.35 11.91
C ALA A 7 13.10 14.74 11.72
N GLY A 8 13.51 15.88 12.29
CA GLY A 8 14.91 16.29 12.32
C GLY A 8 15.70 15.44 13.30
N TRP A 9 16.88 14.97 12.87
CA TRP A 9 17.77 14.16 13.70
C TRP A 9 19.21 14.64 13.57
N LYS A 10 19.88 14.84 14.71
CA LYS A 10 21.31 15.22 14.72
C LYS A 10 22.18 14.03 14.34
N ILE A 11 22.99 14.20 13.31
CA ILE A 11 23.91 13.19 12.79
C ILE A 11 25.35 13.70 12.82
N LEU A 12 26.29 12.77 12.70
CA LEU A 12 27.66 13.05 12.34
C LEU A 12 27.91 12.51 10.92
N LYS A 13 27.97 13.41 9.94
CA LYS A 13 28.17 13.05 8.52
C LYS A 13 29.66 12.95 8.21
N TYR A 14 30.07 11.82 7.65
CA TYR A 14 31.38 11.68 7.01
C TYR A 14 31.28 12.14 5.54
N ASP A 15 31.98 13.21 5.19
CA ASP A 15 31.99 13.75 3.84
C ASP A 15 33.41 14.23 3.48
N GLY A 16 33.94 13.72 2.37
CA GLY A 16 35.27 14.09 1.88
C GLY A 16 36.41 13.93 2.90
N GLY A 17 36.38 12.91 3.77
CA GLY A 17 37.44 12.67 4.75
C GLY A 17 37.22 13.30 6.14
N ARG A 18 36.12 14.06 6.33
CA ARG A 18 35.86 14.81 7.57
C ARG A 18 34.53 14.40 8.19
N LEU A 19 34.49 14.36 9.52
CA LEU A 19 33.25 14.22 10.29
C LEU A 19 32.69 15.61 10.64
N GLN A 20 31.43 15.85 10.32
CA GLN A 20 30.73 17.12 10.57
C GLN A 20 29.36 16.85 11.20
N GLU A 21 29.02 17.58 12.26
CA GLU A 21 27.66 17.55 12.82
C GLU A 21 26.69 18.24 11.86
N ARG A 22 25.54 17.61 11.61
CA ARG A 22 24.45 18.15 10.80
C ARG A 22 23.11 17.67 11.34
N GLU A 23 22.06 18.35 10.93
CA GLU A 23 20.69 17.85 11.08
C GLU A 23 20.27 17.17 9.77
N ASP A 24 19.71 15.98 9.87
CA ASP A 24 19.20 15.19 8.75
C ASP A 24 17.71 14.93 8.93
N GLU A 25 16.99 14.70 7.85
CA GLU A 25 15.57 14.34 7.90
C GLU A 25 15.42 12.82 7.92
N VAL A 26 14.79 12.29 8.95
CA VAL A 26 14.47 10.86 9.06
C VAL A 26 12.96 10.66 8.98
N ALA A 27 12.53 9.50 8.49
CA ALA A 27 11.11 9.16 8.45
C ALA A 27 10.57 8.98 9.87
N ALA A 28 9.42 9.58 10.17
CA ALA A 28 8.75 9.46 11.44
C ALA A 28 7.98 8.13 11.52
N GLU A 29 8.18 7.39 12.60
CA GLU A 29 7.36 6.23 12.95
C GLU A 29 6.33 6.60 14.01
N TYR A 30 5.11 6.11 13.84
CA TYR A 30 3.98 6.41 14.71
C TYR A 30 3.16 5.15 14.98
N PRO A 31 3.05 4.70 16.25
CA PRO A 31 2.19 3.59 16.62
C PRO A 31 0.74 4.06 16.74
N LEU A 32 -0.13 3.52 15.91
CA LEU A 32 -1.57 3.73 15.93
C LEU A 32 -2.30 2.46 16.36
N THR A 33 -2.94 2.48 17.52
CA THR A 33 -3.81 1.40 18.01
C THR A 33 -5.24 1.62 17.52
N VAL A 34 -5.72 0.72 16.67
CA VAL A 34 -7.08 0.70 16.15
C VAL A 34 -7.96 -0.11 17.10
N ARG A 35 -9.02 0.53 17.59
CA ARG A 35 -10.07 -0.09 18.42
C ARG A 35 -11.35 -0.16 17.62
N VAL A 36 -11.98 -1.32 17.61
CA VAL A 36 -13.25 -1.57 16.91
C VAL A 36 -14.30 -1.92 17.96
N ASP A 37 -15.38 -1.16 18.03
CA ASP A 37 -16.49 -1.33 18.98
C ASP A 37 -16.01 -1.43 20.45
N GLY A 38 -14.95 -0.69 20.78
CA GLY A 38 -14.37 -0.60 22.13
C GLY A 38 -13.29 -1.63 22.45
N GLU A 39 -13.02 -2.60 21.57
CA GLU A 39 -11.97 -3.61 21.73
C GLU A 39 -10.71 -3.26 20.91
N GLU A 40 -9.52 -3.50 21.47
CA GLU A 40 -8.27 -3.36 20.71
C GLU A 40 -8.19 -4.43 19.61
N PHE A 41 -8.18 -3.96 18.36
CA PHE A 41 -8.11 -4.84 17.20
C PHE A 41 -6.67 -5.05 16.76
N ALA A 42 -5.88 -3.98 16.60
CA ALA A 42 -4.46 -4.05 16.26
C ALA A 42 -3.72 -2.74 16.52
N THR A 43 -2.42 -2.82 16.78
CA THR A 43 -1.50 -1.67 16.70
C THR A 43 -0.69 -1.73 15.40
N ILE A 44 -0.70 -0.62 14.66
CA ILE A 44 0.01 -0.47 13.40
C ILE A 44 1.09 0.58 13.57
N VAL A 45 2.32 0.23 13.22
CA VAL A 45 3.41 1.23 13.12
C VAL A 45 3.38 1.77 11.70
N CYS A 46 3.07 3.06 11.55
CA CYS A 46 2.89 3.75 10.28
C CYS A 46 3.49 5.16 10.31
N SER A 47 3.49 5.84 9.17
CA SER A 47 3.80 7.28 9.11
C SER A 47 2.60 8.09 9.60
N PRO A 48 2.81 9.22 10.32
CA PRO A 48 1.73 9.97 10.98
C PRO A 48 0.96 10.91 10.04
N SER A 49 0.70 10.47 8.80
CA SER A 49 -0.09 11.14 7.77
C SER A 49 -1.22 10.25 7.29
N ASP A 50 -2.28 10.85 6.75
CA ASP A 50 -3.40 10.13 6.12
C ASP A 50 -3.94 9.01 7.04
N LEU A 51 -4.09 9.31 8.33
CA LEU A 51 -4.42 8.29 9.33
C LEU A 51 -5.84 7.74 9.15
N ASP A 52 -6.78 8.54 8.66
CA ASP A 52 -8.14 8.07 8.32
C ASP A 52 -8.07 7.02 7.20
N ASP A 53 -7.36 7.35 6.11
CA ASP A 53 -7.08 6.43 5.01
C ASP A 53 -6.41 5.14 5.50
N MET A 54 -5.45 5.28 6.43
CA MET A 54 -4.75 4.14 7.02
C MET A 54 -5.71 3.20 7.78
N VAL A 55 -6.59 3.75 8.62
CA VAL A 55 -7.53 2.96 9.43
C VAL A 55 -8.58 2.29 8.54
N ILE A 56 -9.22 3.05 7.66
CA ILE A 56 -10.26 2.53 6.76
C ILE A 56 -9.66 1.45 5.86
N GLY A 57 -8.51 1.73 5.26
CA GLY A 57 -7.82 0.81 4.38
C GLY A 57 -7.37 -0.47 5.07
N PHE A 58 -6.85 -0.34 6.30
CA PHE A 58 -6.46 -1.49 7.11
C PHE A 58 -7.67 -2.38 7.43
N LEU A 59 -8.76 -1.81 7.93
CA LEU A 59 -9.99 -2.56 8.25
C LEU A 59 -10.56 -3.26 7.02
N ALA A 60 -10.55 -2.59 5.86
CA ALA A 60 -11.01 -3.18 4.62
C ALA A 60 -10.09 -4.30 4.11
N SER A 61 -8.78 -4.10 4.21
CA SER A 61 -7.77 -5.11 3.87
C SER A 61 -7.86 -6.35 4.76
N GLU A 62 -8.14 -6.17 6.06
CA GLU A 62 -8.38 -7.26 7.00
C GLU A 62 -9.80 -7.83 6.88
N GLY A 63 -10.65 -7.29 6.01
CA GLY A 63 -12.01 -7.74 5.71
C GLY A 63 -13.03 -7.50 6.82
N MET A 64 -12.73 -6.56 7.73
CA MET A 64 -13.65 -6.10 8.79
C MET A 64 -14.78 -5.25 8.22
N ILE A 65 -14.50 -4.52 7.14
CA ILE A 65 -15.48 -3.73 6.39
C ILE A 65 -15.32 -4.01 4.90
N ARG A 66 -16.40 -3.83 4.13
CA ARG A 66 -16.35 -3.83 2.65
C ARG A 66 -16.54 -2.44 2.06
N SER A 67 -17.14 -1.55 2.85
CA SER A 67 -17.54 -0.22 2.45
C SER A 67 -17.39 0.76 3.62
N VAL A 68 -17.19 2.04 3.33
CA VAL A 68 -17.03 3.06 4.38
C VAL A 68 -18.34 3.30 5.14
N GLU A 69 -19.47 2.97 4.53
CA GLU A 69 -20.82 3.04 5.11
C GLU A 69 -21.02 2.07 6.29
N GLU A 70 -20.18 1.04 6.40
CA GLU A 70 -20.18 0.13 7.56
C GLU A 70 -19.54 0.78 8.80
N ILE A 71 -18.86 1.92 8.66
CA ILE A 71 -18.33 2.70 9.78
C ILE A 71 -19.37 3.75 10.18
N ARG A 72 -19.94 3.59 11.39
CA ARG A 72 -20.83 4.59 11.99
C ARG A 72 -20.04 5.82 12.43
N ARG A 73 -18.87 5.61 13.01
CA ARG A 73 -18.01 6.67 13.53
C ARG A 73 -16.54 6.26 13.47
N LEU A 74 -15.70 7.19 13.06
CA LEU A 74 -14.24 7.11 13.18
C LEU A 74 -13.76 8.34 13.95
N SER A 75 -12.97 8.13 14.99
CA SER A 75 -12.38 9.20 15.80
C SER A 75 -10.90 8.93 16.00
N LEU A 76 -10.06 9.91 15.63
CA LEU A 76 -8.61 9.84 15.81
C LEU A 76 -8.18 10.66 17.02
N ASP A 77 -7.55 10.01 17.98
CA ASP A 77 -6.78 10.65 19.04
C ASP A 77 -5.29 10.57 18.67
N ALA A 78 -4.87 11.51 17.83
CA ALA A 78 -3.52 11.55 17.27
C ALA A 78 -2.44 11.77 18.35
N ASP A 79 -2.79 12.32 19.51
CA ASP A 79 -1.85 12.55 20.61
C ASP A 79 -1.62 11.28 21.42
N ARG A 80 -2.67 10.48 21.62
CA ARG A 80 -2.58 9.22 22.36
C ARG A 80 -2.30 8.00 21.50
N GLY A 81 -2.34 8.11 20.17
CA GLY A 81 -2.08 6.96 19.30
C GLY A 81 -3.27 6.03 19.15
N PHE A 82 -4.50 6.55 19.26
CA PHE A 82 -5.71 5.72 19.15
C PHE A 82 -6.59 6.12 17.96
N ALA A 83 -7.13 5.12 17.29
CA ALA A 83 -8.22 5.26 16.35
C ALA A 83 -9.42 4.45 16.87
N ASP A 84 -10.50 5.14 17.23
CA ASP A 84 -11.74 4.53 17.66
C ASP A 84 -12.72 4.41 16.50
N VAL A 85 -13.11 3.18 16.20
CA VAL A 85 -14.04 2.84 15.12
C VAL A 85 -15.28 2.18 15.70
N GLU A 86 -16.43 2.77 15.44
CA GLU A 86 -17.73 2.17 15.74
C GLU A 86 -18.35 1.66 14.44
N LEU A 87 -18.67 0.37 14.36
CA LEU A 87 -19.29 -0.23 13.18
C LEU A 87 -20.82 -0.11 13.23
N ALA A 88 -21.44 -0.01 12.05
CA ALA A 88 -22.88 0.08 11.90
C ALA A 88 -23.60 -1.19 12.37
N ALA A 89 -22.99 -2.35 12.09
CA ALA A 89 -23.40 -3.64 12.62
C ALA A 89 -22.21 -4.26 13.37
N PRO A 90 -22.41 -4.75 14.61
CA PRO A 90 -21.35 -5.41 15.35
C PRO A 90 -20.88 -6.64 14.57
N GLN A 91 -19.62 -6.60 14.14
CA GLN A 91 -18.95 -7.77 13.59
C GLN A 91 -18.47 -8.62 14.75
N ASN A 92 -18.57 -9.94 14.62
CA ASN A 92 -18.01 -10.83 15.62
C ASN A 92 -16.47 -10.75 15.51
N THR A 93 -15.83 -9.94 16.35
CA THR A 93 -14.36 -9.86 16.53
C THR A 93 -13.79 -11.13 17.17
N GLY A 94 -14.62 -12.17 17.29
CA GLY A 94 -14.37 -13.40 18.03
C GLY A 94 -12.96 -13.95 17.82
N LYS A 95 -12.34 -14.31 18.95
CA LYS A 95 -11.02 -14.93 19.09
C LYS A 95 -10.77 -16.18 18.22
N ASP A 96 -11.79 -16.68 17.52
CA ASP A 96 -11.68 -17.76 16.54
C ASP A 96 -11.01 -17.33 15.22
N TRP A 97 -10.73 -16.03 15.03
CA TRP A 97 -9.94 -15.52 13.91
C TRP A 97 -8.45 -15.84 14.00
N TYR A 98 -7.96 -16.29 15.17
CA TYR A 98 -6.54 -16.57 15.42
C TYR A 98 -6.12 -17.97 14.96
N ASN A 99 -6.08 -18.22 13.65
CA ASN A 99 -5.56 -19.49 13.13
C ASN A 99 -4.07 -19.41 12.76
N LYS A 100 -3.25 -20.08 13.58
CA LYS A 100 -1.80 -20.35 13.46
C LYS A 100 -0.91 -19.12 13.24
N ARG A 101 0.02 -18.89 14.17
CA ARG A 101 1.04 -17.83 14.10
C ARG A 101 1.97 -18.05 12.90
N PHE A 102 1.67 -17.44 11.76
CA PHE A 102 2.57 -17.45 10.61
C PHE A 102 3.40 -16.17 10.65
N ILE A 103 4.73 -16.23 10.62
CA ILE A 103 5.55 -15.01 10.66
C ILE A 103 6.02 -14.74 9.23
N GLY A 104 5.54 -13.64 8.65
CA GLY A 104 5.94 -13.22 7.31
C GLY A 104 7.39 -12.76 7.24
N SER A 105 7.96 -12.76 6.03
CA SER A 105 9.36 -12.34 5.80
C SER A 105 9.59 -10.83 6.02
N CYS A 106 8.57 -10.03 6.32
CA CYS A 106 8.72 -8.61 6.59
C CYS A 106 8.22 -8.26 7.98
N CYS A 107 9.15 -7.80 8.79
CA CYS A 107 9.03 -7.22 10.13
C CYS A 107 7.80 -7.71 10.92
N GLY A 108 7.96 -8.84 11.61
CA GLY A 108 7.30 -9.11 12.90
C GLY A 108 5.79 -9.36 12.92
N LYS A 109 5.03 -9.08 11.86
CA LYS A 109 3.60 -9.41 11.84
C LYS A 109 3.44 -10.94 11.81
N SER A 110 3.07 -11.48 12.96
CA SER A 110 2.44 -12.80 13.07
C SER A 110 1.11 -12.76 12.34
N ARG A 111 1.13 -13.18 11.08
CA ARG A 111 -0.01 -13.56 10.25
C ARG A 111 -0.93 -14.50 11.06
N GLN A 112 -2.05 -13.97 11.49
CA GLN A 112 -3.15 -14.73 12.08
C GLN A 112 -4.40 -14.75 11.16
N PHE A 113 -4.43 -13.92 10.11
CA PHE A 113 -5.66 -13.57 9.37
C PHE A 113 -5.76 -14.09 7.92
N TYR A 114 -4.68 -14.63 7.34
CA TYR A 114 -4.53 -14.76 5.87
C TYR A 114 -5.50 -15.76 5.19
N PHE A 115 -5.55 -17.04 5.59
CA PHE A 115 -6.15 -18.04 4.70
C PHE A 115 -7.67 -17.97 4.51
N HIS A 116 -8.43 -17.63 5.56
CA HIS A 116 -9.89 -17.64 5.45
C HIS A 116 -10.43 -16.34 4.82
N ASN A 117 -9.82 -15.19 5.12
CA ASN A 117 -10.36 -13.92 4.66
C ASN A 117 -9.83 -13.51 3.27
N ASP A 118 -8.63 -13.93 2.88
CA ASP A 118 -8.10 -13.64 1.54
C ASP A 118 -8.95 -14.28 0.46
N ALA A 119 -9.33 -15.56 0.62
CA ALA A 119 -10.24 -16.24 -0.31
C ALA A 119 -11.62 -15.56 -0.43
N ARG A 120 -12.06 -14.85 0.61
CA ARG A 120 -13.36 -14.14 0.63
C ARG A 120 -13.28 -12.72 0.08
N THR A 121 -12.11 -12.09 0.10
CA THR A 121 -11.96 -10.65 -0.17
C THR A 121 -11.11 -10.34 -1.41
N ALA A 122 -10.20 -11.23 -1.79
CA ALA A 122 -9.44 -11.09 -3.03
C ALA A 122 -10.35 -11.20 -4.25
N LYS A 123 -10.20 -10.28 -5.20
CA LYS A 123 -11.00 -10.23 -6.41
C LYS A 123 -10.19 -10.79 -7.57
N THR A 124 -10.75 -11.75 -8.29
CA THR A 124 -10.22 -12.14 -9.60
C THR A 124 -10.48 -11.03 -10.60
N ILE A 125 -9.43 -10.57 -11.27
CA ILE A 125 -9.50 -9.45 -12.20
C ILE A 125 -9.86 -9.96 -13.60
N THR A 126 -11.07 -9.62 -14.04
CA THR A 126 -11.57 -9.93 -15.39
C THR A 126 -11.49 -8.73 -16.35
N SER A 127 -10.95 -7.59 -15.88
CA SER A 127 -10.76 -6.39 -16.68
C SER A 127 -9.87 -6.66 -17.90
N ARG A 128 -10.31 -6.13 -19.07
CA ARG A 128 -9.56 -6.14 -20.34
C ARG A 128 -8.83 -4.83 -20.61
N MET A 129 -8.57 -4.02 -19.58
CA MET A 129 -7.81 -2.79 -19.76
C MET A 129 -6.44 -3.09 -20.36
N THR A 130 -5.95 -2.19 -21.20
CA THR A 130 -4.61 -2.25 -21.78
C THR A 130 -3.80 -1.03 -21.32
N VAL A 131 -2.48 -1.20 -21.27
CA VAL A 131 -1.52 -0.15 -20.95
C VAL A 131 -0.39 -0.13 -21.96
N LYS A 132 0.06 1.05 -22.36
CA LYS A 132 1.21 1.24 -23.25
C LYS A 132 2.51 1.21 -22.46
N ALA A 133 3.60 0.87 -23.13
CA ALA A 133 4.93 0.89 -22.53
C ALA A 133 5.32 2.30 -22.05
N GLU A 134 5.02 3.35 -22.82
CA GLU A 134 5.36 4.72 -22.42
C GLU A 134 4.58 5.16 -21.18
N GLN A 135 3.32 4.74 -21.06
CA GLN A 135 2.46 5.03 -19.90
C GLN A 135 3.04 4.40 -18.62
N CYS A 136 3.46 3.13 -18.69
CA CYS A 136 4.11 2.46 -17.55
C CYS A 136 5.35 3.21 -17.05
N LEU A 137 6.18 3.70 -17.97
CA LEU A 137 7.38 4.48 -17.67
C LEU A 137 7.03 5.86 -17.12
N ALA A 138 6.05 6.55 -17.71
CA ALA A 138 5.61 7.88 -17.32
C ALA A 138 5.05 7.89 -15.89
N LEU A 139 4.12 6.99 -15.58
CA LEU A 139 3.52 6.86 -14.24
C LEU A 139 4.57 6.56 -13.17
N MET A 140 5.56 5.72 -13.47
CA MET A 140 6.64 5.41 -12.54
C MET A 140 7.59 6.60 -12.33
N ARG A 141 7.84 7.41 -13.38
CA ARG A 141 8.61 8.66 -13.25
C ARG A 141 7.85 9.68 -12.40
N GLU A 142 6.56 9.83 -12.64
CA GLU A 142 5.68 10.72 -11.87
C GLU A 142 5.69 10.34 -10.38
N LEU A 143 5.52 9.05 -10.05
CA LEU A 143 5.55 8.57 -8.65
C LEU A 143 6.87 8.94 -7.94
N GLN A 144 7.99 8.86 -8.66
CA GLN A 144 9.30 9.19 -8.11
C GLN A 144 9.49 10.71 -7.92
N GLN A 145 8.87 11.53 -8.76
CA GLN A 145 8.93 12.98 -8.68
C GLN A 145 8.03 13.53 -7.56
N CYS A 146 6.85 12.94 -7.36
CA CYS A 146 5.88 13.38 -6.34
C CYS A 146 6.34 13.13 -4.90
N SER A 147 7.27 12.20 -4.66
CA SER A 147 7.68 11.86 -3.29
C SER A 147 8.76 12.81 -2.77
N SER A 148 8.36 13.92 -2.14
CA SER A 148 9.26 14.76 -1.34
C SER A 148 9.86 13.96 -0.18
N ASP A 149 9.04 13.21 0.53
CA ASP A 149 9.42 12.55 1.79
C ASP A 149 10.41 11.41 1.57
N PHE A 150 10.30 10.68 0.46
CA PHE A 150 11.32 9.70 0.08
C PHE A 150 12.61 10.37 -0.37
N ARG A 151 12.54 11.54 -1.04
CA ARG A 151 13.74 12.26 -1.47
C ARG A 151 14.49 12.85 -0.29
N SER A 152 13.79 13.30 0.75
CA SER A 152 14.42 13.81 1.97
C SER A 152 14.95 12.68 2.84
N THR A 153 14.14 11.65 3.10
CA THR A 153 14.48 10.64 4.13
C THR A 153 15.04 9.34 3.59
N GLY A 154 14.70 8.96 2.35
CA GLY A 154 14.91 7.59 1.83
C GLY A 154 14.17 6.49 2.59
N GLY A 155 13.40 6.83 3.64
CA GLY A 155 12.88 5.92 4.65
C GLY A 155 11.41 5.53 4.49
N VAL A 156 10.77 5.92 3.38
CA VAL A 156 9.35 5.66 3.12
C VAL A 156 9.12 4.88 1.82
N HIS A 157 8.00 4.20 1.74
CA HIS A 157 7.47 3.62 0.52
C HIS A 157 6.34 4.47 -0.04
N ASN A 158 6.26 4.54 -1.36
CA ASN A 158 5.23 5.28 -2.08
C ASN A 158 4.36 4.29 -2.85
N ALA A 159 3.05 4.51 -2.77
CA ALA A 159 2.05 3.85 -3.59
C ALA A 159 1.16 4.90 -4.24
N ALA A 160 0.67 4.61 -5.43
CA ALA A 160 -0.31 5.46 -6.09
C ALA A 160 -1.35 4.66 -6.85
N LEU A 161 -2.59 5.12 -6.79
CA LEU A 161 -3.62 4.74 -7.75
C LEU A 161 -3.52 5.68 -8.95
N ALA A 162 -3.58 5.11 -10.15
CA ALA A 162 -3.43 5.85 -11.39
C ALA A 162 -4.51 5.48 -12.40
N SER A 163 -4.80 6.41 -13.31
CA SER A 163 -5.36 6.08 -14.62
C SER A 163 -4.24 5.51 -15.51
N THR A 164 -4.47 5.38 -16.81
CA THR A 164 -3.39 5.06 -17.76
C THR A 164 -2.47 6.25 -18.02
N GLU A 165 -2.90 7.46 -17.69
CA GLU A 165 -2.20 8.71 -18.05
C GLU A 165 -1.61 9.46 -16.84
N GLU A 166 -2.25 9.40 -15.68
CA GLU A 166 -1.89 10.24 -14.54
C GLU A 166 -2.10 9.53 -13.19
N LEU A 167 -1.36 9.97 -12.17
CA LEU A 167 -1.60 9.57 -10.79
C LEU A 167 -2.84 10.26 -10.24
N LEU A 168 -3.78 9.48 -9.71
CA LEU A 168 -5.01 9.98 -9.10
C LEU A 168 -4.86 10.23 -7.60
N VAL A 169 -4.14 9.33 -6.92
CA VAL A 169 -3.94 9.35 -5.48
C VAL A 169 -2.54 8.86 -5.19
N VAL A 170 -1.78 9.58 -4.37
CA VAL A 170 -0.44 9.17 -3.92
C VAL A 170 -0.44 9.10 -2.39
N ARG A 171 0.13 8.03 -1.85
CA ARG A 171 0.29 7.84 -0.40
C ARG A 171 1.67 7.30 -0.08
N SER A 172 2.17 7.76 1.07
CA SER A 172 3.48 7.41 1.58
C SER A 172 3.38 6.78 2.96
N ASP A 173 4.23 5.80 3.22
CA ASP A 173 4.37 5.22 4.56
C ASP A 173 5.72 4.52 4.73
N ILE A 174 6.29 4.52 5.94
CA ILE A 174 7.43 3.66 6.30
C ILE A 174 7.18 2.19 5.97
N GLY A 175 5.93 1.73 6.10
CA GLY A 175 5.48 0.39 5.81
C GLY A 175 4.91 0.31 4.40
N ARG A 176 5.53 -0.48 3.52
CA ARG A 176 5.03 -0.66 2.15
C ARG A 176 3.58 -1.21 2.08
N HIS A 177 3.16 -1.99 3.08
CA HIS A 177 1.79 -2.49 3.19
C HIS A 177 0.82 -1.39 3.60
N ASN A 178 1.24 -0.52 4.52
CA ASN A 178 0.48 0.61 4.99
C ASN A 178 0.25 1.63 3.87
N ALA A 179 1.25 1.85 3.00
CA ALA A 179 1.08 2.71 1.82
C ALA A 179 -0.06 2.22 0.90
N LEU A 180 -0.20 0.89 0.73
CA LEU A 180 -1.31 0.30 -0.01
C LEU A 180 -2.64 0.39 0.74
N ASP A 181 -2.62 0.20 2.06
CA ASP A 181 -3.81 0.37 2.90
C ASP A 181 -4.32 1.82 2.82
N LYS A 182 -3.44 2.82 2.94
CA LYS A 182 -3.81 4.23 2.75
C LYS A 182 -4.45 4.48 1.38
N ILE A 183 -3.87 3.93 0.29
CA ILE A 183 -4.53 4.02 -1.04
C ILE A 183 -5.92 3.39 -0.99
N TYR A 184 -6.07 2.22 -0.39
CA TYR A 184 -7.36 1.54 -0.35
C TYR A 184 -8.41 2.31 0.46
N GLY A 185 -8.03 2.80 1.64
CA GLY A 185 -8.89 3.61 2.49
C GLY A 185 -9.37 4.87 1.79
N HIS A 186 -8.45 5.58 1.12
CA HIS A 186 -8.80 6.76 0.33
C HIS A 186 -9.82 6.43 -0.77
N CYS A 187 -9.61 5.32 -1.48
CA CYS A 187 -10.52 4.90 -2.54
C CYS A 187 -11.92 4.57 -2.02
N LEU A 188 -12.03 3.95 -0.84
CA LEU A 188 -13.31 3.64 -0.21
C LEU A 188 -14.01 4.91 0.27
N GLN A 189 -13.28 5.80 0.96
CA GLN A 189 -13.80 7.05 1.50
C GLN A 189 -14.34 7.97 0.39
N HIS A 190 -13.61 8.06 -0.73
CA HIS A 190 -13.97 8.92 -1.86
C HIS A 190 -14.74 8.19 -2.97
N ARG A 191 -15.11 6.91 -2.76
CA ARG A 191 -15.84 6.05 -3.71
C ARG A 191 -15.20 6.04 -5.11
N ILE A 192 -13.87 5.98 -5.17
CA ILE A 192 -13.11 6.01 -6.42
C ILE A 192 -13.32 4.68 -7.17
N PRO A 193 -13.76 4.69 -8.44
CA PRO A 193 -13.86 3.47 -9.24
C PRO A 193 -12.49 2.85 -9.50
N LEU A 194 -12.31 1.59 -9.09
CA LEU A 194 -11.03 0.86 -9.18
C LEU A 194 -10.88 0.06 -10.48
N LYS A 195 -11.99 -0.21 -11.17
CA LYS A 195 -11.97 -0.92 -12.46
C LYS A 195 -11.26 -0.06 -13.50
N GLY A 196 -10.30 -0.66 -14.21
CA GLY A 196 -9.54 0.04 -15.25
C GLY A 196 -8.44 0.97 -14.70
N LYS A 197 -8.13 0.89 -13.40
CA LYS A 197 -7.03 1.64 -12.78
C LYS A 197 -5.75 0.82 -12.74
N VAL A 198 -4.64 1.52 -12.51
CA VAL A 198 -3.30 0.97 -12.35
C VAL A 198 -2.81 1.30 -10.96
N LEU A 199 -2.06 0.39 -10.34
CA LEU A 199 -1.42 0.60 -9.05
C LEU A 199 0.08 0.73 -9.30
N VAL A 200 0.67 1.85 -8.87
CA VAL A 200 2.10 2.15 -9.04
C VAL A 200 2.78 2.11 -7.68
N PHE A 201 3.89 1.40 -7.56
CA PHE A 201 4.47 1.06 -6.27
C PHE A 201 6.00 1.12 -6.26
N SER A 202 6.57 1.71 -5.21
CA SER A 202 8.04 1.82 -5.08
C SER A 202 8.70 0.55 -4.54
N GLY A 203 7.94 -0.29 -3.81
CA GLY A 203 8.45 -1.46 -3.11
C GLY A 203 8.49 -2.75 -3.94
N ARG A 204 9.04 -3.82 -3.35
CA ARG A 204 9.02 -5.18 -3.90
C ARG A 204 7.60 -5.75 -3.95
N VAL A 205 7.30 -6.52 -4.98
CA VAL A 205 6.01 -7.22 -5.12
C VAL A 205 6.10 -8.58 -4.42
N SER A 206 5.78 -8.58 -3.12
CA SER A 206 5.56 -9.81 -2.34
C SER A 206 4.15 -10.34 -2.54
N SER A 207 3.90 -11.59 -2.12
CA SER A 207 2.54 -12.16 -2.12
C SER A 207 1.55 -11.31 -1.33
N GLU A 208 1.98 -10.73 -0.21
CA GLU A 208 1.16 -9.84 0.64
C GLU A 208 0.79 -8.53 -0.08
N VAL A 209 1.74 -7.93 -0.81
CA VAL A 209 1.50 -6.74 -1.64
C VAL A 209 0.49 -7.06 -2.73
N LEU A 210 0.68 -8.19 -3.42
CA LEU A 210 -0.21 -8.58 -4.50
C LEU A 210 -1.63 -8.92 -4.00
N LEU A 211 -1.77 -9.61 -2.87
CA LEU A 211 -3.08 -9.87 -2.28
C LEU A 211 -3.81 -8.57 -1.94
N LYS A 212 -3.11 -7.55 -1.43
CA LYS A 212 -3.70 -6.21 -1.26
C LYS A 212 -4.10 -5.59 -2.58
N THR A 213 -3.28 -5.69 -3.63
CA THR A 213 -3.65 -5.25 -4.99
C THR A 213 -4.95 -5.93 -5.47
N ALA A 214 -5.10 -7.23 -5.22
CA ALA A 214 -6.30 -7.98 -5.57
C ALA A 214 -7.54 -7.54 -4.76
N LYS A 215 -7.37 -7.26 -3.46
CA LYS A 215 -8.46 -6.75 -2.58
C LYS A 215 -8.92 -5.36 -3.00
N ILE A 216 -7.98 -4.47 -3.31
CA ILE A 216 -8.27 -3.17 -3.94
C ILE A 216 -9.06 -3.43 -5.23
N GLY A 217 -8.62 -4.38 -6.05
CA GLY A 217 -9.34 -4.78 -7.27
C GLY A 217 -8.77 -4.11 -8.52
N VAL A 218 -7.45 -3.88 -8.52
CA VAL A 218 -6.71 -3.29 -9.63
C VAL A 218 -6.07 -4.40 -10.47
N GLY A 219 -6.12 -4.24 -11.80
CA GLY A 219 -5.67 -5.26 -12.75
C GLY A 219 -4.23 -5.16 -13.22
N VAL A 220 -3.55 -4.04 -12.93
CA VAL A 220 -2.16 -3.81 -13.34
C VAL A 220 -1.40 -3.24 -12.14
N LEU A 221 -0.33 -3.94 -11.75
CA LEU A 221 0.62 -3.52 -10.72
C LEU A 221 1.97 -3.19 -11.36
N LEU A 222 2.35 -1.92 -11.28
CA LEU A 222 3.63 -1.38 -11.71
C LEU A 222 4.56 -1.23 -10.52
N SER A 223 5.74 -1.81 -10.57
CA SER A 223 6.73 -1.75 -9.48
C SER A 223 8.11 -1.33 -9.97
N LYS A 224 8.74 -0.44 -9.18
CA LYS A 224 10.17 -0.07 -9.34
C LYS A 224 11.13 -1.23 -9.01
N SER A 225 10.64 -2.25 -8.31
CA SER A 225 11.45 -3.30 -7.70
C SER A 225 11.03 -4.71 -8.16
N ALA A 226 11.67 -5.72 -7.56
CA ALA A 226 11.52 -7.10 -7.95
C ALA A 226 10.22 -7.73 -7.41
N PRO A 227 9.56 -8.60 -8.18
CA PRO A 227 8.56 -9.53 -7.66
C PRO A 227 9.20 -10.78 -7.04
N THR A 228 8.42 -11.50 -6.22
CA THR A 228 8.78 -12.83 -5.72
C THR A 228 8.00 -13.93 -6.44
N GLN A 229 8.52 -15.15 -6.52
CA GLN A 229 7.88 -16.29 -7.19
C GLN A 229 6.42 -16.51 -6.74
N LEU A 230 6.15 -16.56 -5.43
CA LEU A 230 4.79 -16.73 -4.92
C LEU A 230 3.85 -15.58 -5.31
N ALA A 231 4.38 -14.36 -5.45
CA ALA A 231 3.59 -13.24 -5.95
C ALA A 231 3.25 -13.42 -7.43
N LEU A 232 4.17 -13.91 -8.25
CA LEU A 232 3.88 -14.16 -9.66
C LEU A 232 2.84 -15.27 -9.85
N GLN A 233 2.90 -16.34 -9.05
CA GLN A 233 1.89 -17.40 -9.06
C GLN A 233 0.49 -16.86 -8.72
N LEU A 234 0.38 -16.12 -7.61
CA LEU A 234 -0.88 -15.50 -7.22
C LEU A 234 -1.38 -14.49 -8.27
N ALA A 235 -0.46 -13.80 -8.96
CA ALA A 235 -0.82 -12.82 -9.97
C ALA A 235 -1.44 -13.48 -11.18
N ASP A 236 -0.89 -14.61 -11.61
CA ASP A 236 -1.43 -15.42 -12.70
C ASP A 236 -2.82 -15.98 -12.34
N ASP A 237 -2.96 -16.54 -11.13
CA ASP A 237 -4.24 -17.08 -10.63
C ASP A 237 -5.34 -16.00 -10.50
N LEU A 238 -4.96 -14.78 -10.10
CA LEU A 238 -5.89 -13.68 -9.85
C LEU A 238 -6.10 -12.77 -11.07
N GLY A 239 -5.44 -13.03 -12.19
CA GLY A 239 -5.61 -12.23 -13.39
C GLY A 239 -4.91 -10.86 -13.34
N ILE A 240 -3.85 -10.68 -12.55
CA ILE A 240 -3.18 -9.39 -12.31
C ILE A 240 -1.88 -9.29 -13.12
N THR A 241 -1.78 -8.25 -13.95
CA THR A 241 -0.55 -7.95 -14.70
C THR A 241 0.49 -7.38 -13.75
N VAL A 242 1.64 -8.02 -13.63
CA VAL A 242 2.76 -7.53 -12.81
C VAL A 242 3.88 -7.05 -13.72
N VAL A 243 4.21 -5.77 -13.62
CA VAL A 243 5.36 -5.16 -14.28
C VAL A 243 6.36 -4.74 -13.21
N GLY A 244 7.57 -5.28 -13.27
CA GLY A 244 8.62 -5.05 -12.28
C GLY A 244 9.84 -4.38 -12.89
N PHE A 245 10.76 -3.95 -12.01
CA PHE A 245 12.01 -3.30 -12.39
C PHE A 245 11.85 -2.07 -13.30
N ILE A 246 10.76 -1.31 -13.16
CA ILE A 246 10.52 -0.12 -13.98
C ILE A 246 11.52 0.97 -13.59
N ARG A 247 12.54 1.19 -14.44
CA ARG A 247 13.66 2.13 -14.21
C ARG A 247 14.21 2.64 -15.54
N GLY A 248 14.54 3.92 -15.59
CA GLY A 248 14.96 4.57 -16.84
C GLY A 248 13.88 4.36 -17.90
N ASP A 249 14.28 3.73 -19.01
CA ASP A 249 13.40 3.42 -20.15
C ASP A 249 13.14 1.91 -20.31
N SER A 250 13.26 1.14 -19.23
CA SER A 250 13.11 -0.33 -19.26
C SER A 250 12.24 -0.86 -18.12
N PHE A 251 11.62 -2.02 -18.37
CA PHE A 251 10.85 -2.78 -17.38
C PHE A 251 10.69 -4.24 -17.84
N ASN A 252 10.24 -5.10 -16.93
CA ASN A 252 9.92 -6.50 -17.23
C ASN A 252 8.43 -6.77 -16.95
N VAL A 253 7.73 -7.41 -17.88
CA VAL A 253 6.36 -7.91 -17.65
C VAL A 253 6.44 -9.38 -17.26
N TYR A 254 5.86 -9.73 -16.11
CA TYR A 254 5.98 -11.07 -15.54
C TYR A 254 4.71 -11.92 -15.72
N THR A 255 3.54 -11.31 -15.75
CA THR A 255 2.24 -11.99 -15.85
C THR A 255 1.29 -11.17 -16.72
N HIS A 256 0.34 -11.84 -17.38
CA HIS A 256 -0.71 -11.22 -18.20
C HIS A 256 -0.23 -10.16 -19.21
N HIS A 257 0.89 -10.45 -19.87
CA HIS A 257 1.52 -9.59 -20.87
C HIS A 257 0.62 -9.17 -22.05
N GLU A 258 -0.50 -9.86 -22.27
CA GLU A 258 -1.55 -9.49 -23.23
C GLU A 258 -2.22 -8.15 -22.92
N ARG A 259 -2.09 -7.62 -21.69
CA ARG A 259 -2.55 -6.27 -21.34
C ARG A 259 -1.55 -5.17 -21.68
N LEU A 260 -0.31 -5.51 -22.06
CA LEU A 260 0.63 -4.53 -22.57
C LEU A 260 0.41 -4.36 -24.08
N GLU A 261 0.09 -3.14 -24.50
CA GLU A 261 0.02 -2.82 -25.93
C GLU A 261 1.42 -2.91 -26.52
N ARG A 262 1.55 -3.75 -27.56
CA ARG A 262 2.81 -3.86 -28.30
C ARG A 262 2.94 -2.65 -29.21
N PRO A 263 4.11 -1.97 -29.23
CA PRO A 263 4.35 -0.96 -30.23
C PRO A 263 4.21 -1.58 -31.63
N GLU A 264 3.66 -0.82 -32.58
CA GLU A 264 3.61 -1.26 -33.96
C GLU A 264 5.03 -1.55 -34.45
N PRO A 265 5.27 -2.67 -35.15
CA PRO A 265 6.58 -2.95 -35.71
C PRO A 265 6.95 -1.83 -36.69
N GLN A 266 8.12 -1.23 -36.48
CA GLN A 266 8.77 -0.35 -37.45
C GLN A 266 9.24 -1.13 -38.68
#